data_AF-A0A9E3EUS3-F1
#
_entry.id   AF-A0A9E3EUS3-F1
#
_cell.length_a   1.000
_cell.length_b   1.000
_cell.length_c   1.000
_cell.angle_alpha   90.00
_cell.angle_beta   90.00
_cell.angle_gamma   90.00
#
_symmetry.space_group_name_H-M   'P 1'
#
loop_
_entity.id
_entity.type
_entity.pdbx_description
1 polymer ?
#
loop_
_entity_poly.entity_id
_entity_poly.type
_entity_poly.pdbx_seq_one_letter_code
_entity_poly.pdbx_strand_id
1 'polypeptide(L)' 'MSAARDVVIETRGLQKQYLMGAETVRALRGVDLVIRRNEYVAIMGP' A
#
# COMPACT_ATOMS: atom_id res chain seq x y z
N MET A 1 -0.75 7.88 -24.61
CA MET A 1 0.11 7.13 -23.67
C MET A 1 -0.71 6.03 -23.05
N SER A 2 -0.21 4.78 -23.01
CA SER A 2 -0.94 3.69 -22.36
C SER A 2 -0.90 3.90 -20.84
N ALA A 3 -2.06 4.01 -20.20
CA ALA A 3 -2.20 4.28 -18.77
C ALA A 3 -1.46 3.28 -17.86
N ALA A 4 -1.16 2.07 -18.35
CA ALA A 4 -0.40 1.06 -17.62
C ALA A 4 1.11 1.34 -17.55
N ARG A 5 1.68 2.12 -18.49
CA ARG A 5 3.13 2.39 -18.54
C ARG A 5 3.60 3.47 -17.55
N ASP A 6 2.67 4.18 -16.92
CA ASP A 6 2.99 5.26 -15.97
C ASP A 6 2.86 4.86 -14.50
N VAL A 7 2.46 3.61 -14.20
CA VAL A 7 2.43 3.10 -12.83
C VAL A 7 3.86 2.88 -12.34
N VAL A 8 4.21 3.48 -11.20
CA VAL A 8 5.54 3.36 -10.58
C VAL A 8 5.51 2.61 -9.25
N ILE A 9 4.39 2.65 -8.54
CA ILE A 9 4.15 1.83 -7.35
C ILE A 9 2.78 1.18 -7.51
N GLU A 10 2.70 -0.12 -7.27
CA GLU A 10 1.45 -0.86 -7.25
C GLU A 10 1.47 -1.89 -6.11
N THR A 11 0.39 -1.93 -5.33
CA THR A 11 0.12 -2.99 -4.35
C THR A 11 -1.22 -3.62 -4.67
N ARG A 12 -1.31 -4.95 -4.50
CA ARG A 12 -2.54 -5.72 -4.59
C ARG A 12 -2.69 -6.57 -3.35
N GLY A 13 -3.72 -6.32 -2.55
CA GLY A 13 -4.03 -7.03 -1.31
C GLY A 13 -2.89 -6.99 -0.29
N LEU A 14 -2.12 -5.90 -0.21
CA LEU A 14 -0.94 -5.85 0.67
C LEU A 14 -1.35 -6.03 2.14
N GLN A 15 -0.80 -7.06 2.76
CA GLN A 15 -1.03 -7.39 4.16
C GLN A 15 0.28 -7.34 4.93
N LYS A 16 0.22 -6.84 6.16
CA LYS A 16 1.33 -6.88 7.09
C LYS A 16 0.80 -7.21 8.46
N GLN A 17 1.34 -8.28 9.02
CA GLN A 17 1.03 -8.74 10.35
C GLN A 17 2.32 -8.75 11.17
N TYR A 18 2.23 -8.30 12.42
CA TYR A 18 3.30 -8.36 13.39
C TYR A 18 2.86 -9.28 14.54
N LEU A 19 3.70 -10.25 14.86
CA LEU A 19 3.52 -11.11 16.04
C LEU A 19 4.07 -10.36 17.26
N MET A 20 3.18 -9.95 18.14
CA MET A 20 3.49 -9.21 19.37
C MET A 20 3.20 -10.13 20.55
N GLY A 21 4.16 -11.00 20.87
CA GLY A 21 3.98 -12.05 21.88
C GLY A 21 2.88 -13.04 21.47
N ALA A 22 1.81 -13.11 22.27
CA ALA A 22 0.65 -13.96 21.98
C ALA A 22 -0.37 -13.32 21.01
N GLU A 23 -0.21 -12.03 20.68
CA GLU A 23 -1.14 -11.29 19.84
C GLU A 23 -0.61 -11.10 18.42
N THR A 24 -1.53 -10.97 17.47
CA THR A 24 -1.21 -10.63 16.07
C THR A 24 -1.77 -9.26 15.72
N VAL A 25 -0.90 -8.29 15.50
CA VAL A 25 -1.26 -6.94 15.05
C VAL A 25 -1.32 -6.91 13.53
N ARG A 26 -2.50 -6.65 12.97
CA ARG A 26 -2.73 -6.46 11.54
C ARG A 26 -2.49 -5.00 11.14
N ALA A 27 -1.23 -4.66 10.86
CA ALA A 27 -0.82 -3.31 10.45
C ALA A 27 -1.39 -2.90 9.08
N LEU A 28 -1.43 -3.83 8.11
CA LEU A 28 -2.11 -3.63 6.83
C LEU A 28 -3.13 -4.73 6.62
N ARG A 29 -4.36 -4.36 6.25
CA ARG A 29 -5.52 -5.26 6.13
C ARG A 29 -5.92 -5.52 4.68
N GLY A 30 -4.96 -5.71 3.79
CA GLY A 30 -5.22 -5.93 2.35
C GLY A 30 -5.40 -4.60 1.62
N VAL A 31 -4.30 -3.87 1.44
CA VAL A 31 -4.30 -2.54 0.81
C VAL A 31 -3.96 -2.65 -0.68
N ASP A 32 -4.87 -2.11 -1.50
CA ASP A 32 -4.64 -1.84 -2.92
C ASP A 32 -4.25 -0.37 -3.10
N LEU A 33 -3.11 -0.11 -3.75
CA LEU A 33 -2.58 1.24 -3.99
C LEU A 33 -1.90 1.27 -5.35
N VAL A 34 -2.16 2.33 -6.11
CA VAL A 34 -1.44 2.63 -7.35
C VAL A 34 -0.95 4.06 -7.27
N ILE A 35 0.35 4.27 -7.43
CA ILE A 35 0.95 5.60 -7.58
C ILE A 35 1.60 5.66 -8.96
N ARG A 36 1.31 6.74 -9.69
CA ARG A 36 1.85 7.00 -11.03
C ARG A 36 3.01 7.97 -11.00
N ARG A 37 3.77 7.97 -12.09
CA ARG A 37 4.89 8.90 -12.29
C ARG A 37 4.43 10.34 -12.07
N ASN A 38 5.22 11.08 -11.28
CA ASN A 38 5.00 12.48 -10.92
C ASN A 38 3.75 12.75 -10.05
N GLU A 39 3.07 11.72 -9.53
CA GLU A 39 2.06 11.93 -8.49
C GLU A 39 2.73 12.32 -7.17
N TYR A 40 2.30 13.46 -6.62
CA TYR A 40 2.72 13.93 -5.30
C TYR A 40 1.65 13.52 -4.28
N VAL A 41 1.95 12.49 -3.49
CA VAL A 41 0.96 11.84 -2.60
C VAL A 41 1.41 11.93 -1.15
N ALA A 42 0.47 12.25 -0.26
CA ALA A 42 0.66 12.14 1.18
C ALA A 42 -0.22 11.00 1.72
N ILE A 43 0.34 10.20 2.63
CA ILE A 43 -0.41 9.20 3.40
C ILE A 43 -0.61 9.80 4.80
N MET A 44 -1.86 10.04 5.16
CA MET A 44 -2.23 10.61 6.46
C MET A 44 -2.98 9.58 7.30
N GLY A 45 -2.88 9.69 8.61
CA GLY A 45 -3.53 8.83 9.58
C GLY A 45 -3.91 9.61 10.85
N PRO A 46 -4.72 8.99 11.72
CA PRO A 46 -5.05 9.56 13.04
C PRO A 46 -3.82 9.83 13.90
#